data_AF-A0AA38ZYF5-F1
#
_entry.id   AF-A0AA38ZYF5-F1
#
_cell.length_a   1.000
_cell.length_b   1.000
_cell.length_c   1.000
_cell.angle_alpha   90.00
_cell.angle_beta   90.00
_cell.angle_gamma   90.00
#
_symmetry.space_group_name_H-M   'P 1'
#
loop_
_entity.id
_entity.type
_entity.pdbx_description
1 polymer ?
#
loop_
_entity_poly.entity_id
_entity_poly.type
_entity_poly.pdbx_seq_one_letter_code
_entity_poly.pdbx_strand_id
1 'polypeptide(L)' 'MSLKALELVESKLQSFVPKEGLSPTLARLVIKGCPILKKRCLRDKGKDWPKIAHISYVEINGIVQQ' A
#
# COMPACT_ATOMS: atom_id res chain seq x y z
N MET A 1 16.84 8.41 -9.03
CA MET A 1 15.60 8.03 -9.74
C MET A 1 14.56 7.67 -8.68
N SER A 2 13.45 8.40 -8.61
CA SER A 2 12.42 8.24 -7.57
C SER A 2 11.23 7.43 -8.10
N LEU A 3 10.77 6.46 -7.31
CA LEU A 3 9.63 5.62 -7.63
C LEU A 3 8.35 6.35 -7.20
N LYS A 4 7.56 6.81 -8.19
CA LYS A 4 6.35 7.63 -7.95
C LYS A 4 5.08 6.79 -7.75
N ALA A 5 5.06 5.56 -8.25
CA ALA A 5 3.91 4.67 -8.17
C ALA A 5 4.35 3.22 -7.87
N LEU A 6 3.66 2.55 -6.94
CA LEU A 6 3.86 1.16 -6.62
C LEU A 6 2.54 0.40 -6.80
N GLU A 7 2.57 -0.67 -7.58
CA GLU A 7 1.42 -1.52 -7.83
C GLU A 7 1.74 -2.95 -7.36
N LEU A 8 0.96 -3.44 -6.40
CA LEU A 8 1.05 -4.78 -5.83
C LEU A 8 -0.14 -5.58 -6.35
N VAL A 9 0.06 -6.34 -7.42
CA VAL A 9 -0.96 -7.19 -8.05
C VAL A 9 -0.61 -8.65 -7.80
N GLU A 10 -1.56 -9.42 -7.27
CA GLU A 10 -1.51 -10.89 -7.16
C GLU A 10 -0.24 -11.49 -6.53
N SER A 11 0.48 -10.70 -5.73
CA SER A 11 1.73 -11.15 -5.15
C SER A 11 1.48 -11.76 -3.79
N LYS A 12 2.01 -12.98 -3.56
CA LYS A 12 2.09 -13.67 -2.26
C LYS A 12 3.01 -12.94 -1.27
N LEU A 13 2.88 -11.62 -1.16
CA LEU A 13 3.62 -10.78 -0.22
C LEU A 13 3.01 -10.95 1.17
N GLN A 14 3.22 -12.14 1.75
CA GLN A 14 2.95 -12.41 3.16
C GLN A 14 3.82 -11.52 4.08
N SER A 15 4.92 -11.00 3.55
CA SER A 15 5.93 -10.18 4.23
C SER A 15 6.06 -8.76 3.69
N PHE A 16 5.06 -8.18 3.00
CA PHE A 16 5.17 -6.74 2.68
C PHE A 16 5.13 -5.95 3.98
N VAL A 17 6.31 -5.52 4.40
CA VAL A 17 6.52 -4.67 5.54
C VAL A 17 6.95 -3.33 4.95
N PRO A 18 6.13 -2.28 5.04
CA PRO A 18 6.49 -0.95 4.56
C PRO A 18 7.60 -0.27 5.39
N LYS A 19 8.38 -1.02 6.18
CA LYS A 19 9.36 -0.47 7.15
C LYS A 19 10.65 0.01 6.48
N GLU A 20 11.02 -0.50 5.30
CA GLU A 20 12.31 -0.18 4.67
C GLU A 20 12.25 0.15 3.16
N GLY A 21 11.10 0.04 2.50
CA GLY A 21 11.04 0.01 1.02
C GLY A 21 10.14 1.02 0.31
N LEU A 22 9.25 1.74 1.01
CA LEU A 22 8.45 2.77 0.36
C LEU A 22 9.23 4.08 0.39
N SER A 23 9.73 4.45 -0.77
CA SER A 23 10.43 5.73 -0.95
C SER A 23 9.52 6.85 -0.45
N PRO A 24 10.03 7.84 0.31
CA PRO A 24 9.23 8.99 0.76
C PRO A 24 8.66 9.85 -0.39
N THR A 25 9.04 9.53 -1.62
CA THR A 25 8.56 10.16 -2.86
C THR A 25 7.38 9.41 -3.50
N LEU A 26 6.90 8.33 -2.87
CA LEU A 26 5.82 7.52 -3.40
C LEU A 26 4.49 8.29 -3.29
N ALA A 27 3.94 8.68 -4.43
CA ALA A 27 2.68 9.42 -4.51
C ALA A 27 1.47 8.49 -4.68
N ARG A 28 1.67 7.28 -5.23
CA ARG A 28 0.60 6.35 -5.58
C ARG A 28 0.89 4.92 -5.15
N LEU A 29 -0.03 4.30 -4.44
CA LEU A 29 -0.01 2.90 -4.03
C LEU A 29 -1.30 2.20 -4.48
N VAL A 30 -1.16 1.11 -5.22
CA VAL A 30 -2.28 0.28 -5.66
C VAL A 30 -2.06 -1.15 -5.18
N ILE A 31 -3.05 -1.73 -4.50
CA ILE A 31 -3.01 -3.10 -4.00
C ILE A 31 -4.20 -3.84 -4.63
N LYS A 32 -3.95 -4.90 -5.40
CA LYS A 32 -5.00 -5.70 -6.06
C LYS A 32 -4.74 -7.20 -5.86
N GLY A 33 -5.78 -7.95 -5.52
CA GLY A 33 -5.69 -9.42 -5.39
C GLY A 33 -4.90 -9.90 -4.17
N CYS A 34 -4.59 -9.03 -3.20
CA CYS A 34 -3.81 -9.37 -2.01
C CYS A 34 -4.67 -9.30 -0.72
N PRO A 35 -5.32 -10.39 -0.28
CA PRO A 35 -6.23 -10.36 0.87
C PRO A 35 -5.54 -10.01 2.21
N ILE A 36 -4.26 -10.39 2.36
CA ILE A 36 -3.46 -10.06 3.55
C ILE A 36 -3.21 -8.55 3.61
N LEU A 37 -2.71 -7.98 2.51
CA LEU A 37 -2.43 -6.55 2.42
C LEU A 37 -3.69 -5.72 2.51
N LYS A 38 -4.80 -6.17 1.93
CA LYS A 38 -6.11 -5.51 2.08
C LYS A 38 -6.48 -5.29 3.55
N LYS A 39 -6.31 -6.31 4.40
CA LYS A 39 -6.63 -6.19 5.83
C LYS A 39 -5.63 -5.30 6.57
N ARG A 40 -4.35 -5.37 6.20
CA ARG A 40 -3.26 -4.67 6.88
C ARG A 40 -3.13 -3.20 6.48
N CYS A 41 -3.46 -2.87 5.24
CA CYS A 41 -3.42 -1.52 4.66
C CYS A 41 -4.79 -0.85 4.62
N LEU A 42 -5.81 -1.43 5.25
CA LEU A 42 -7.15 -0.82 5.29
C LEU A 42 -7.09 0.51 6.05
N ARG A 43 -7.76 1.55 5.54
CA ARG A 43 -7.87 2.84 6.23
C ARG A 43 -8.40 2.68 7.65
N ASP A 44 -7.72 3.29 8.61
CA ASP A 44 -8.02 3.34 10.06
C ASP A 44 -8.02 1.99 10.80
N LYS A 45 -8.26 0.87 10.12
CA LYS A 45 -8.35 -0.48 10.70
C LYS A 45 -7.08 -1.30 10.48
N GLY A 46 -6.30 -0.96 9.47
CA GLY A 46 -5.11 -1.69 9.06
C GLY A 46 -3.89 -1.34 9.90
N LYS A 47 -3.21 -2.35 10.45
CA LYS A 47 -1.97 -2.18 11.23
C LYS A 47 -0.84 -1.46 10.47
N ASP A 48 -0.83 -1.55 9.15
CA ASP A 48 0.17 -0.93 8.28
C ASP A 48 -0.34 0.37 7.63
N TRP A 49 -1.59 0.77 7.87
CA TRP A 49 -2.14 2.07 7.42
C TRP A 49 -1.26 3.28 7.77
N PRO A 50 -0.82 3.49 9.03
CA PRO A 50 -0.01 4.66 9.37
C PRO A 50 1.32 4.73 8.61
N LYS A 51 1.81 3.61 8.06
CA LYS A 51 3.03 3.59 7.25
C LYS A 51 2.81 4.03 5.82
N ILE A 52 1.58 3.96 5.32
CA ILE A 52 1.20 4.34 3.95
C ILE A 52 0.30 5.58 3.93
N ALA A 53 -0.15 6.07 5.09
CA ALA A 53 -1.02 7.24 5.22
C ALA A 53 -0.41 8.55 4.70
N HIS A 54 0.92 8.59 4.53
CA HIS A 54 1.62 9.72 3.92
C HIS A 54 1.51 9.74 2.38
N ILE A 55 1.05 8.64 1.76
CA ILE A 55 0.93 8.50 0.31
C ILE A 55 -0.34 9.21 -0.14
N SER A 56 -0.22 10.07 -1.16
CA SER A 56 -1.33 10.90 -1.64
C SER A 56 -2.47 10.10 -2.26
N TYR A 57 -2.19 8.94 -2.87
CA TYR A 57 -3.20 8.07 -3.47
C TYR A 57 -2.99 6.62 -3.04
N VAL A 58 -3.99 6.06 -2.37
CA VAL A 58 -4.00 4.65 -1.96
C VAL A 58 -5.26 3.98 -2.47
N GLU A 59 -5.11 2.94 -3.29
CA GLU A 59 -6.22 2.14 -3.82
C GLU A 59 -6.03 0.67 -3.42
N ILE A 60 -7.09 0.06 -2.88
CA ILE A 60 -7.07 -1.33 -2.41
C ILE A 60 -8.26 -2.07 -3.02
N ASN A 61 -7.99 -3.08 -3.86
CA ASN A 61 -8.96 -3.86 -4.63
C ASN A 61 -9.99 -2.97 -5.37
N GLY A 62 -9.52 -1.87 -5.98
CA GLY A 62 -10.38 -0.90 -6.67
C GLY A 62 -11.14 0.06 -5.76
N ILE A 63 -10.90 0.03 -4.44
CA ILE A 63 -11.48 0.98 -3.49
C ILE A 63 -10.41 1.98 -3.07
N VAL A 64 -10.63 3.25 -3.42
CA VAL A 64 -9.77 4.36 -3.00
C VAL A 64 -9.93 4.58 -1.49
N GLN A 65 -8.81 4.67 -0.79
CA GLN A 65 -8.72 4.84 0.67
C GLN A 65 -8.32 6.27 1.07
N GLN A 66 -8.03 7.15 0.11
CA GLN A 66 -7.59 8.54 0.32
C GLN A 66 -8.37 9.49 -0.57
#